data_AF-A0A2M7J0J7-F1
#
_entry.id   AF-A0A2M7J0J7-F1
#
_cell.length_a   1.000
_cell.length_b   1.000
_cell.length_c   1.000
_cell.angle_alpha   90.00
_cell.angle_beta   90.00
_cell.angle_gamma   90.00
#
_symmetry.space_group_name_H-M   'P 1'
#
loop_
_entity.id
_entity.type
_entity.pdbx_description
1 polymer ?
#
loop_
_entity_poly.entity_id
_entity_poly.type
_entity_poly.pdbx_seq_one_letter_code
_entity_poly.pdbx_strand_id
1 'polypeptide(L)' 'MYSKGSAVIVENEPPQTPEPATVALKTSHFPIVGLGASAGGLEAFEQFFAHVSPVSGMAYVLISHLDPSH' A
#
# COMPACT_ATOMS: atom_id res chain seq x y z
N MET A 1 -50.17 39.02 10.75
CA MET A 1 -48.74 38.63 10.90
C MET A 1 -48.37 37.78 9.70
N TYR A 2 -47.25 38.13 9.06
CA TYR A 2 -46.70 37.67 7.77
C TYR A 2 -46.59 36.13 7.67
N SER A 3 -46.69 35.50 6.49
CA SER A 3 -45.74 35.70 5.39
C SER A 3 -46.30 35.26 4.04
N LYS A 4 -46.05 36.09 3.02
CA LYS A 4 -46.04 35.69 1.62
C LYS A 4 -45.13 34.47 1.45
N GLY A 5 -45.60 33.49 0.69
CA GLY A 5 -44.76 32.41 0.18
C GLY A 5 -43.64 32.99 -0.66
N SER A 6 -42.40 32.79 -0.21
CA SER A 6 -41.21 33.06 -1.00
C SER A 6 -40.97 31.81 -1.85
N ALA A 7 -41.16 31.92 -3.16
CA ALA A 7 -40.74 30.90 -4.10
C ALA A 7 -39.21 30.78 -4.03
N VAL A 8 -38.72 29.67 -3.48
CA VAL A 8 -37.32 29.30 -3.61
C VAL A 8 -37.18 28.67 -5.00
N ILE A 9 -36.58 29.43 -5.90
CA ILE A 9 -36.01 28.95 -7.15
C ILE A 9 -34.98 27.88 -6.79
N VAL A 10 -35.33 26.62 -7.03
CA VAL A 10 -34.35 25.52 -7.03
C VAL A 10 -33.53 25.71 -8.29
N GLU A 11 -32.30 26.20 -8.16
CA GLU A 11 -31.33 26.11 -9.25
C GLU A 11 -31.09 24.63 -9.51
N ASN A 12 -31.56 24.15 -10.67
CA ASN A 12 -31.20 22.83 -11.16
C ASN A 12 -29.70 22.88 -11.50
N GLU A 13 -28.85 22.29 -10.66
CA GLU A 13 -27.50 21.95 -11.07
C GLU A 13 -27.58 21.05 -12.31
N PRO A 14 -26.78 21.32 -13.37
CA PRO A 14 -26.80 20.48 -14.55
C PRO A 14 -26.43 19.04 -14.16
N PRO A 15 -27.00 18.01 -14.83
CA PRO A 15 -26.67 16.63 -14.54
C PRO A 15 -25.15 16.48 -14.68
N GLN A 16 -24.49 16.20 -13.55
CA GLN A 16 -23.07 15.91 -13.51
C GLN A 16 -22.87 14.68 -14.39
N THR A 17 -22.43 14.92 -15.63
CA THR A 17 -21.98 13.85 -16.52
C THR A 17 -20.88 13.12 -15.75
N PRO A 18 -20.84 11.78 -15.71
CA PRO A 18 -19.78 11.08 -15.00
C PRO A 18 -18.46 11.45 -15.67
N GLU A 19 -17.77 12.44 -15.09
CA GLU A 19 -16.39 12.74 -15.37
C GLU A 19 -15.67 11.41 -15.17
N PRO A 20 -14.90 10.92 -16.18
CA PRO A 20 -14.27 9.63 -16.05
C PRO A 20 -13.40 9.71 -14.82
N ALA A 21 -13.79 8.98 -13.77
CA ALA A 21 -13.05 8.91 -12.54
C ALA A 21 -11.66 8.41 -12.92
N THR A 22 -10.72 9.34 -13.05
CA THR A 22 -9.30 9.03 -13.04
C THR A 22 -9.10 8.35 -11.70
N VAL A 23 -9.07 7.02 -11.72
CA VAL A 23 -8.57 6.24 -10.61
C VAL A 23 -7.10 6.61 -10.55
N ALA A 24 -6.81 7.66 -9.78
CA ALA A 24 -5.45 7.99 -9.42
C ALA A 24 -4.92 6.77 -8.70
N LEU A 25 -4.17 5.93 -9.42
CA LEU A 25 -3.48 4.79 -8.86
C LEU A 25 -2.53 5.38 -7.81
N LYS A 26 -2.91 5.29 -6.54
CA LYS A 26 -2.02 5.55 -5.43
C LYS A 26 -0.85 4.59 -5.63
N THR A 27 0.29 5.10 -6.07
CA THR A 27 1.54 4.35 -6.10
C THR A 27 1.95 4.14 -4.64
N SER A 28 1.37 3.12 -4.01
CA SER A 28 1.85 2.65 -2.71
C SER A 28 3.26 2.14 -2.93
N HIS A 29 4.23 2.82 -2.32
CA HIS A 29 5.60 2.34 -2.30
C HIS A 29 5.64 0.99 -1.59
N PHE A 30 6.01 -0.06 -2.32
CA PHE A 30 6.17 -1.41 -1.81
C PHE A 30 7.65 -1.81 -1.91
N PRO A 31 8.45 -1.56 -0.86
CA PRO A 31 9.90 -1.78 -0.91
C PRO A 31 10.24 -3.28 -0.98
N ILE A 32 11.29 -3.58 -1.73
CA ILE A 32 11.87 -4.93 -1.85
C ILE A 32 13.27 -4.89 -1.25
N VAL A 33 13.54 -5.76 -0.27
CA VAL A 33 14.82 -5.83 0.45
C VAL A 33 15.55 -7.12 0.09
N GLY A 34 16.77 -6.99 -0.45
CA GLY A 34 17.66 -8.13 -0.72
C GLY A 34 18.54 -8.44 0.49
N LEU A 35 18.57 -9.69 0.92
CA LEU A 35 19.39 -10.19 2.03
C LEU A 35 20.33 -11.29 1.50
N GLY A 36 21.64 -11.10 1.66
CA GLY A 36 22.66 -12.05 1.22
C GLY A 36 23.43 -12.64 2.40
N ALA A 37 23.58 -13.96 2.44
CA ALA A 37 24.41 -14.64 3.43
C ALA A 37 25.07 -15.91 2.86
N SER A 38 26.11 -16.41 3.53
CA SER A 38 26.84 -17.63 3.16
C SER A 38 26.83 -18.59 4.37
N ALA A 39 27.99 -19.09 4.81
CA ALA A 39 28.12 -19.88 6.03
C ALA A 39 27.54 -19.14 7.26
N GLY A 40 26.69 -19.84 8.03
CA GLY A 40 26.03 -19.28 9.21
C GLY A 40 24.87 -18.31 8.93
N GLY A 41 24.45 -18.15 7.67
CA GLY A 41 23.39 -17.21 7.30
C GLY A 41 21.99 -17.56 7.84
N LEU A 42 21.71 -18.84 8.09
CA LEU A 42 20.39 -19.29 8.55
C LEU A 42 20.04 -18.68 9.92
N GLU A 43 20.92 -18.84 10.91
CA GLU A 43 20.69 -18.34 12.27
C GLU A 43 20.58 -16.81 12.28
N ALA A 44 21.35 -16.12 11.44
CA ALA A 44 21.23 -14.67 11.25
C ALA A 44 19.87 -14.26 10.65
N PHE A 45 19.35 -15.01 9.67
CA PHE A 45 18.03 -14.76 9.11
C PHE A 45 16.91 -15.02 10.12
N GLU A 46 17.00 -16.11 10.90
CA GLU A 46 16.03 -16.41 11.95
C GLU A 46 15.96 -15.29 12.98
N GLN A 47 17.12 -14.84 13.47
CA GLN A 47 17.20 -13.71 14.42
C GLN A 47 16.66 -12.43 13.80
N PHE A 48 16.96 -12.15 12.53
CA PHE A 48 16.40 -10.98 11.84
C PHE A 48 14.87 -11.03 11.77
N PHE A 49 14.30 -12.12 11.25
CA PHE A 49 12.85 -12.23 11.07
C PHE A 49 12.08 -12.34 12.38
N ALA A 50 12.70 -12.83 13.46
CA ALA A 50 12.10 -12.80 14.80
C ALA A 50 11.82 -11.37 15.31
N HIS A 51 12.54 -10.37 14.79
CA HIS A 51 12.39 -8.96 15.17
C HIS A 51 11.69 -8.11 14.09
N VAL A 52 11.45 -8.66 12.91
CA VAL A 52 10.69 -7.97 11.86
C VAL A 52 9.21 -7.99 12.20
N SER A 53 8.58 -6.81 12.13
CA SER A 53 7.13 -6.71 12.27
C SER A 53 6.43 -7.49 11.15
N PRO A 54 5.41 -8.32 11.45
CA PRO A 54 4.65 -9.06 10.43
C PRO A 54 3.84 -8.13 9.51
N VAL A 55 3.67 -6.86 9.88
CA VAL A 55 2.96 -5.84 9.08
C VAL A 55 3.92 -4.82 8.47
N SER A 56 5.18 -5.19 8.23
CA SER A 56 6.21 -4.29 7.71
C SER A 56 5.88 -3.67 6.35
N GLY A 57 5.01 -4.30 5.56
CA GLY A 57 4.64 -3.83 4.23
C GLY A 57 5.78 -3.95 3.21
N MET A 58 6.75 -4.81 3.48
CA MET A 58 7.93 -5.04 2.63
C MET A 58 7.97 -6.47 2.11
N ALA A 59 8.56 -6.67 0.94
CA ALA A 59 8.99 -8.00 0.49
C ALA A 59 10.48 -8.20 0.77
N TYR A 60 10.86 -9.44 1.13
CA TYR A 60 12.25 -9.82 1.38
C TYR A 60 12.68 -10.92 0.40
N VAL A 61 13.85 -10.75 -0.22
CA VAL A 61 14.48 -11.74 -1.11
C VAL A 61 15.75 -12.23 -0.44
N LEU A 62 15.79 -13.51 -0.09
CA LEU A 62 16.97 -14.14 0.53
C LEU A 62 17.82 -14.81 -0.54
N ILE A 63 19.12 -14.54 -0.51
CA ILE A 63 20.12 -15.17 -1.36
C ILE A 63 21.13 -15.82 -0.42
N SER A 64 21.07 -17.14 -0.32
CA SER A 64 22.02 -17.92 0.47
C SER A 64 22.99 -18.64 -0.45
N HIS A 65 24.29 -18.43 -0.23
CA HIS A 65 25.32 -19.28 -0.83
C HIS A 65 25.39 -20.57 0.00
N LEU A 66 24.61 -21.56 -0.42
CA LEU A 66 24.65 -22.91 0.15
C LEU A 66 25.70 -23.73 -0.59
N ASP A 67 26.58 -24.41 0.16
CA ASP A 67 27.43 -25.45 -0.40
C ASP A 67 26.50 -26.57 -0.89
N PRO A 68 26.54 -26.99 -2.17
CA PRO A 68 25.67 -28.05 -2.69
C PRO A 68 25.90 -29.41 -2.02
N SER A 69 26.94 -29.55 -1.21
CA SER A 69 27.33 -30.78 -0.52
C SER A 69 26.78 -30.87 0.92
N HIS A 70 26.04 -29.88 1.40
CA HIS A 70 25.48 -29.82 2.77
C HIS A 70 24.02 -29.33 2.79
#